data_AF-A0A960AS39-F1
#
_entry.id   AF-A0A960AS39-F1
#
_cell.length_a   1.000
_cell.length_b   1.000
_cell.length_c   1.000
_cell.angle_alpha   90.00
_cell.angle_beta   90.00
_cell.angle_gamma   90.00
#
_symmetry.space_group_name_H-M   'P 1'
#
loop_
_entity.id
_entity.type
_entity.pdbx_description
1 polymer ?
#
loop_
_entity_poly.entity_id
_entity_poly.type
_entity_poly.pdbx_seq_one_letter_code
_entity_poly.pdbx_strand_id
1 'polypeptide(L)'
;MNAGGCADPGGCEDADKHLYEYQHHELTPDVHQRIKDHLDACGHCQELYREEEIIRRKVAQCACEAAPEQLRTRVISLIATFRTTRS
;
A
#
# COMPACT_ATOMS: atom_id res chain seq x y z
N MET A 1 14.08 0.92 -22.79
CA MET A 1 13.65 -0.29 -22.05
C MET A 1 14.75 -0.55 -21.02
N ASN A 2 14.61 -0.02 -19.81
CA ASN A 2 15.68 -0.01 -18.82
C ASN A 2 15.82 -1.41 -18.21
N ALA A 3 16.96 -2.05 -18.47
CA ALA A 3 17.41 -3.26 -17.82
C ALA A 3 17.91 -2.93 -16.41
N GLY A 4 17.00 -2.56 -15.51
CA GLY A 4 17.22 -2.59 -14.06
C GLY A 4 17.05 -4.02 -13.58
N GLY A 5 17.99 -4.91 -13.93
CA GLY A 5 17.87 -6.34 -13.66
C GLY A 5 17.85 -6.64 -12.17
N CYS A 6 16.70 -7.07 -11.66
CA CYS A 6 16.57 -7.67 -10.34
C CYS A 6 17.14 -9.10 -10.34
N ALA A 7 17.62 -9.58 -9.19
CA ALA A 7 18.15 -10.94 -9.03
C ALA A 7 17.07 -12.03 -9.15
N ASP A 8 15.80 -11.65 -9.06
CA ASP A 8 14.63 -12.51 -9.20
C ASP A 8 13.66 -11.92 -10.25
N PRO A 9 13.87 -12.23 -11.54
CA PRO A 9 12.99 -11.74 -12.61
C PRO A 9 11.55 -12.24 -12.47
N GLY A 10 11.34 -13.44 -11.91
CA GLY A 10 9.99 -13.98 -11.68
C GLY A 10 9.25 -13.20 -10.60
N GLY A 11 9.94 -12.82 -9.52
CA GLY A 11 9.39 -11.93 -8.49
C GLY A 11 9.06 -10.54 -9.03
N CYS A 12 9.86 -9.99 -9.95
CA CYS A 12 9.59 -8.71 -10.58
C CYS A 12 8.32 -8.76 -11.46
N GLU A 13 8.13 -9.82 -12.25
CA GLU A 13 6.91 -10.02 -13.03
C GLU A 13 5.66 -10.22 -12.14
N ASP A 14 5.81 -10.91 -11.01
CA ASP A 14 4.73 -11.12 -10.03
C ASP A 14 4.37 -9.80 -9.32
N ALA A 15 5.37 -9.02 -8.93
CA ALA A 15 5.22 -7.68 -8.36
C ALA A 15 4.51 -6.72 -9.32
N ASP A 16 4.93 -6.67 -10.58
CA ASP A 16 4.32 -5.81 -11.61
C ASP A 16 2.84 -6.15 -11.83
N LYS A 17 2.51 -7.44 -11.91
CA LYS A 17 1.12 -7.92 -12.10
C LYS A 17 0.20 -7.60 -10.93
N HIS A 18 0.72 -7.55 -9.71
CA HIS A 18 -0.07 -7.44 -8.48
C HIS A 18 0.14 -6.13 -7.72
N LEU A 19 0.90 -5.17 -8.28
CA LEU A 19 1.25 -3.93 -7.60
C LEU A 19 0.03 -3.08 -7.26
N TYR A 20 -0.96 -3.07 -8.15
CA TYR A 20 -2.19 -2.32 -7.97
C TYR A 20 -3.02 -2.91 -6.82
N GLU A 21 -3.28 -4.21 -6.83
CA GLU A 21 -4.02 -4.89 -5.76
C GLU A 21 -3.26 -4.84 -4.43
N TYR A 22 -1.93 -4.90 -4.46
CA TYR A 22 -1.09 -4.70 -3.28
C TYR A 22 -1.32 -3.30 -2.67
N GLN A 23 -1.34 -2.25 -3.49
CA GLN A 23 -1.55 -0.88 -3.03
C GLN A 23 -2.96 -0.64 -2.47
N HIS A 24 -3.95 -1.39 -2.95
CA HIS A 24 -5.35 -1.30 -2.50
C HIS A 24 -5.68 -2.31 -1.38
N HIS A 25 -4.72 -3.12 -0.95
CA HIS A 25 -4.90 -4.19 0.03
C HIS A 25 -5.96 -5.24 -0.39
N GLU A 26 -6.01 -5.55 -1.68
CA GLU A 26 -6.99 -6.47 -2.31
C GLU A 26 -6.42 -7.88 -2.55
N LEU A 27 -5.20 -8.13 -2.06
CA LEU A 27 -4.53 -9.42 -2.16
C LEU A 27 -4.87 -10.36 -1.00
N THR A 28 -4.78 -11.66 -1.24
CA THR A 28 -4.77 -12.64 -0.16
C THR A 28 -3.52 -12.44 0.72
N PRO A 29 -3.55 -12.85 2.02
CA PRO A 29 -2.42 -12.65 2.92
C PRO A 29 -1.10 -13.24 2.39
N ASP A 30 -1.16 -14.41 1.77
CA ASP A 30 0.01 -15.10 1.21
C ASP A 30 0.64 -14.32 0.04
N VAL A 31 -0.19 -13.81 -0.87
CA VAL A 31 0.28 -13.04 -2.02
C VAL A 31 0.78 -11.68 -1.55
N HIS A 32 0.05 -11.02 -0.63
CA HIS A 32 0.50 -9.77 -0.02
C HIS A 32 1.90 -9.90 0.60
N GLN A 33 2.15 -10.97 1.35
CA GLN A 33 3.46 -11.18 1.98
C GLN A 33 4.57 -11.38 0.92
N ARG A 34 4.31 -12.18 -0.11
CA ARG A 34 5.28 -12.40 -1.20
C ARG A 34 5.66 -11.10 -1.93
N ILE A 35 4.66 -10.29 -2.30
CA ILE A 35 4.88 -9.02 -2.98
C ILE A 35 5.63 -8.05 -2.07
N LYS A 36 5.27 -8.00 -0.78
CA LYS A 36 5.97 -7.20 0.22
C LYS A 36 7.46 -7.61 0.31
N ASP A 37 7.75 -8.89 0.46
CA ASP A 37 9.11 -9.40 0.58
C ASP A 37 9.95 -9.05 -0.67
N HIS A 38 9.33 -9.12 -1.85
CA HIS A 38 9.97 -8.70 -3.10
C HIS A 38 10.23 -7.18 -3.13
N LEU A 39 9.26 -6.34 -2.79
CA LEU A 39 9.42 -4.89 -2.74
C LEU A 39 10.50 -4.44 -1.74
N ASP A 40 10.67 -5.18 -0.64
CA ASP A 40 11.72 -4.93 0.36
C ASP A 40 13.11 -5.32 -0.15
N ALA A 41 13.21 -6.34 -1.01
CA ALA A 41 14.47 -6.84 -1.55
C ALA A 41 14.86 -6.22 -2.92
N CYS A 42 13.90 -5.66 -3.66
CA CYS A 42 14.08 -5.19 -5.04
C CYS A 42 13.93 -3.67 -5.13
N GLY A 43 15.06 -2.96 -5.21
CA GLY A 43 15.06 -1.50 -5.35
C GLY A 43 14.35 -0.98 -6.62
N HIS A 44 14.32 -1.77 -7.70
CA HIS A 44 13.60 -1.42 -8.93
C HIS A 44 12.09 -1.41 -8.72
N CYS A 45 11.53 -2.51 -8.22
CA CYS A 45 10.08 -2.61 -7.94
C CYS A 45 9.67 -1.65 -6.81
N GLN A 46 10.55 -1.40 -5.84
CA GLN A 46 10.30 -0.41 -4.80
C GLN A 46 10.20 1.01 -5.36
N GLU A 47 10.99 1.36 -6.39
CA GLU A 47 10.89 2.67 -7.05
C GLU A 47 9.56 2.79 -7.80
N LEU A 48 9.17 1.78 -8.58
CA LEU A 48 7.86 1.75 -9.26
C LEU A 48 6.71 1.91 -8.26
N TYR A 49 6.77 1.21 -7.13
CA TYR A 49 5.77 1.37 -6.06
C TYR A 49 5.71 2.81 -5.51
N ARG A 50 6.88 3.44 -5.29
CA ARG A 50 6.96 4.83 -4.80
C ARG A 50 6.38 5.81 -5.80
N GLU A 51 6.65 5.65 -7.09
CA GLU A 51 6.11 6.51 -8.15
C GLU A 51 4.57 6.49 -8.14
N GLU A 52 3.98 5.30 -8.09
CA GLU A 52 2.53 5.12 -7.96
C GLU A 52 1.97 5.74 -6.67
N GLU A 53 2.67 5.57 -5.54
CA GLU A 53 2.25 6.13 -4.26
C GLU A 53 2.24 7.67 -4.27
N ILE A 54 3.19 8.30 -4.97
CA ILE A 54 3.22 9.77 -5.15
C ILE A 54 1.97 10.24 -5.89
N ILE A 55 1.58 9.55 -6.96
CA ILE A 55 0.36 9.88 -7.73
C ILE A 55 -0.86 9.77 -6.82
N ARG A 56 -1.00 8.64 -6.10
CA ARG A 56 -2.11 8.40 -5.17
C ARG A 56 -2.20 9.48 -4.09
N ARG A 57 -1.06 9.85 -3.49
CA ARG A 57 -1.00 10.92 -2.47
C ARG A 57 -1.44 12.27 -3.03
N LYS A 58 -1.01 12.63 -4.25
CA LYS A 58 -1.43 13.88 -4.91
C LYS A 58 -2.94 13.90 -5.16
N VAL A 59 -3.51 12.80 -5.66
CA VAL A 59 -4.97 12.69 -5.86
C VAL A 59 -5.71 12.84 -4.54
N ALA A 60 -5.24 12.18 -3.49
CA ALA A 60 -5.84 12.28 -2.15
C ALA A 60 -5.77 13.71 -1.57
N GLN A 61 -4.72 14.47 -1.86
CA GLN A 61 -4.61 15.89 -1.44
C GLN A 61 -5.60 16.79 -2.18
N CYS A 62 -5.94 16.47 -3.43
CA CYS A 62 -6.96 17.18 -4.19
C CYS A 62 -8.39 16.85 -3.72
N ALA A 63 -8.59 15.80 -2.90
CA ALA A 63 -9.88 15.49 -2.32
C ALA A 63 -10.20 16.51 -1.21
N CYS A 64 -10.99 17.52 -1.55
CA CYS A 64 -11.33 18.65 -0.66
C CYS A 64 -12.43 18.33 0.36
N GLU A 65 -12.96 17.10 0.40
CA GLU A 65 -14.06 16.73 1.28
C GLU A 65 -13.54 16.32 2.67
N ALA A 66 -13.59 17.26 3.61
CA ALA A 66 -13.33 16.94 5.01
C ALA A 66 -14.41 15.99 5.53
N ALA A 67 -13.98 14.88 6.17
CA ALA A 67 -14.91 14.00 6.86
C ALA A 67 -15.76 14.80 7.88
N PRO A 68 -17.08 14.57 7.95
CA PRO A 68 -17.95 15.23 8.92
C PRO A 68 -17.41 15.05 10.35
N GLU A 69 -17.45 16.12 11.15
CA GLU A 69 -16.88 16.13 12.50
C GLU A 69 -17.44 15.00 13.37
N GLN A 70 -18.74 14.76 13.29
CA GLN A 70 -19.41 13.69 14.03
C GLN A 70 -18.86 12.29 13.68
N LEU A 71 -18.54 12.04 12.40
CA LEU A 71 -17.97 10.77 11.97
C LEU A 71 -16.54 10.64 12.50
N ARG A 72 -15.73 11.70 12.41
CA ARG A 72 -14.37 11.73 12.95
C ARG A 72 -14.35 11.41 14.45
N THR A 73 -15.20 12.07 15.22
CA THR A 73 -15.33 11.84 16.68
C THR A 73 -15.73 10.40 16.99
N ARG A 74 -16.71 9.86 16.27
CA ARG A 74 -17.14 8.45 16.45
C ARG A 74 -16.01 7.47 16.16
N VAL A 75 -15.28 7.64 15.07
CA VAL A 75 -14.16 6.76 14.68
C VAL A 75 -13.04 6.79 15.72
N ILE A 76 -12.66 7.98 16.20
CA ILE A 76 -11.61 8.12 17.22
C ILE A 76 -12.02 7.42 18.52
N SER A 77 -13.27 7.61 18.98
CA SER A 77 -13.79 6.94 20.18
C SER A 77 -13.81 5.42 20.06
N LEU A 78 -14.16 4.89 18.89
CA LEU A 78 -14.13 3.45 18.62
C LEU A 78 -12.69 2.91 18.68
N ILE A 79 -11.73 3.59 18.02
CA ILE A 79 -10.32 3.19 18.05
C ILE A 79 -9.77 3.19 19.48
N ALA A 80 -10.09 4.21 20.29
CA ALA A 80 -9.68 4.29 21.69
C ALA A 80 -10.20 3.09 22.49
N THR A 81 -11.50 2.77 22.33
CA THR A 81 -12.14 1.62 22.98
C THR A 81 -11.49 0.30 22.57
N PHE A 82 -11.22 0.09 21.28
CA PHE A 82 -10.60 -1.15 20.80
C PHE A 82 -9.16 -1.35 21.30
N ARG A 83 -8.43 -0.26 21.57
CA ARG A 83 -7.06 -0.32 22.10
C ARG A 83 -7.04 -0.70 23.58
N THR A 84 -8.00 -0.21 24.37
CA THR A 84 -8.10 -0.54 25.80
C THR A 84 -8.65 -1.94 26.05
N THR A 85 -9.49 -2.49 25.18
CA THR A 85 -10.05 -3.85 25.34
C THR A 85 -9.11 -4.98 24.89
N ARG A 86 -8.05 -4.67 24.14
CA ARG A 86 -7.00 -5.62 23.74
C ARG A 86 -5.78 -5.62 24.68
N SER A 87 -5.85 -4.87 25.79
CA SER A 87 -4.87 -4.88 26.88
C SER A 87 -5.32 -5.82 27.99
#